data_AF-A0A0D0NNK3-F1
#
_entry.id   AF-A0A0D0NNK3-F1
#
_cell.length_a   1.000
_cell.length_b   1.000
_cell.length_c   1.000
_cell.angle_alpha   90.00
_cell.angle_beta   90.00
_cell.angle_gamma   90.00
#
_symmetry.space_group_name_H-M   'P 1'
#
loop_
_entity.id
_entity.type
_entity.pdbx_description
1 polymer ?
#
loop_
_entity_poly.entity_id
_entity_poly.type
_entity_poly.pdbx_seq_one_letter_code
_entity_poly.pdbx_strand_id
1 'polypeptide(L)'
;MPDRLRKAGLGTPGDVAPLFVFLASAAAAGITGQCIGIGGDRLAIWSHPDEATMRLQPGGWSEAQIRARWEEFARDHIQSVGLELPL
;
A
#
# COMPACT_ATOMS: atom_id res chain seq x y z
N MET A 1 -0.80 -22.08 -13.93
CA MET A 1 -1.42 -21.82 -12.61
C MET A 1 -2.91 -21.55 -12.84
N PRO A 2 -3.83 -22.00 -11.96
CA PRO A 2 -5.27 -21.75 -12.15
C PRO A 2 -5.63 -20.26 -12.31
N ASP A 3 -6.56 -19.95 -13.22
CA ASP A 3 -6.99 -18.58 -13.56
C ASP A 3 -7.37 -17.73 -12.34
N ARG A 4 -8.11 -18.32 -11.39
CA ARG A 4 -8.52 -17.61 -10.17
C ARG A 4 -7.33 -17.09 -9.36
N LEU A 5 -6.26 -17.87 -9.29
CA LEU A 5 -5.05 -17.47 -8.57
C LEU A 5 -4.28 -16.40 -9.34
N ARG A 6 -4.27 -16.48 -10.68
CA ARG A 6 -3.63 -15.46 -11.52
C ARG A 6 -4.30 -14.11 -11.35
N LYS A 7 -5.63 -14.08 -11.38
CA LYS A 7 -6.45 -12.88 -11.13
C LYS A 7 -6.28 -12.34 -9.70
N ALA A 8 -6.05 -13.22 -8.73
CA ALA A 8 -5.77 -12.86 -7.33
C ALA A 8 -4.37 -12.25 -7.13
N GLY A 9 -3.51 -12.25 -8.14
CA GLY A 9 -2.16 -11.67 -8.07
C GLY A 9 -1.03 -12.69 -7.84
N LEU A 10 -1.32 -13.99 -7.83
CA LEU A 10 -0.27 -15.00 -7.80
C LEU A 10 0.25 -15.25 -9.22
N GLY A 11 1.54 -15.52 -9.37
CA GLY A 11 2.12 -15.74 -10.70
C GLY A 11 3.56 -16.23 -10.62
N THR A 12 4.20 -16.27 -11.78
CA THR A 12 5.60 -16.63 -11.96
C THR A 12 6.48 -15.39 -12.04
N PRO A 13 7.81 -15.53 -11.91
CA PRO A 13 8.73 -14.43 -12.22
C PRO A 13 8.54 -13.82 -13.62
N GLY A 14 8.11 -14.62 -14.60
CA GLY A 14 7.82 -14.15 -15.95
C GLY A 14 6.60 -13.23 -16.03
N ASP A 15 5.64 -13.36 -15.11
CA ASP A 15 4.46 -12.50 -15.05
C ASP A 15 4.79 -11.10 -14.47
N VAL A 16 5.87 -10.98 -13.69
CA VAL A 16 6.27 -9.71 -13.06
C VAL A 16 7.36 -8.96 -13.83
N ALA A 17 8.25 -9.68 -14.53
CA ALA A 17 9.39 -9.11 -15.24
C ALA A 17 9.04 -8.00 -16.26
N PRO A 18 7.92 -8.08 -17.03
CA PRO A 18 7.59 -7.05 -18.02
C PRO A 18 7.41 -5.65 -17.44
N LEU A 19 6.91 -5.51 -16.20
CA LEU A 19 6.79 -4.21 -15.54
C LEU A 19 8.16 -3.56 -15.37
N PHE A 20 9.18 -4.32 -14.96
CA PHE A 20 10.54 -3.80 -14.77
C PHE A 20 11.19 -3.41 -16.10
N VAL A 21 10.94 -4.17 -17.17
CA VAL A 21 11.39 -3.79 -18.53
C VAL A 21 10.76 -2.47 -18.96
N PHE A 22 9.46 -2.28 -18.71
CA PHE A 22 8.78 -1.02 -18.98
C PHE A 22 9.34 0.13 -18.14
N LEU A 23 9.48 -0.04 -16.82
CA LEU A 23 10.00 0.99 -15.92
C LEU A 23 11.46 1.37 -16.20
N ALA A 24 12.25 0.46 -16.76
CA ALA A 24 13.62 0.74 -17.21
C ALA A 24 13.69 1.45 -18.58
N SER A 25 12.56 1.61 -19.28
CA SER A 25 12.52 2.21 -20.62
C SER A 25 12.34 3.73 -20.58
N ALA A 26 12.65 4.41 -21.69
CA ALA A 26 12.39 5.84 -21.85
C ALA A 26 10.90 6.21 -21.73
N ALA A 27 9.99 5.27 -22.00
CA ALA A 27 8.55 5.50 -21.89
C ALA A 27 8.10 5.73 -20.44
N ALA A 28 8.88 5.28 -19.45
CA ALA A 28 8.58 5.43 -18.03
C ALA A 28 9.29 6.64 -17.39
N ALA A 29 9.93 7.52 -18.16
CA ALA A 29 10.76 8.61 -17.63
C ALA A 29 10.03 9.56 -16.65
N GLY A 30 8.71 9.73 -16.81
CA GLY A 30 7.88 10.55 -15.90
C GLY A 30 7.33 9.82 -14.68
N ILE A 31 7.57 8.51 -14.54
CA ILE A 31 6.99 7.70 -13.47
C ILE A 31 7.96 7.64 -12.31
N THR A 32 7.63 8.30 -11.22
CA THR A 32 8.43 8.30 -9.98
C THR A 32 7.53 8.27 -8.74
N GLY A 33 8.07 7.74 -7.65
CA GLY A 33 7.42 7.70 -6.34
C GLY A 33 6.19 6.79 -6.24
N GLN A 34 5.82 6.02 -7.28
CA GLN A 34 4.59 5.22 -7.27
C GLN A 34 4.73 3.89 -6.53
N CYS A 35 3.68 3.48 -5.83
CA CYS A 35 3.54 2.12 -5.31
C CYS A 35 2.78 1.27 -6.34
N ILE A 36 3.47 0.32 -6.97
CA ILE A 36 2.91 -0.51 -8.06
C ILE A 36 2.96 -1.97 -7.64
N GLY A 37 1.82 -2.67 -7.72
CA GLY A 37 1.73 -4.11 -7.51
C GLY A 37 1.58 -4.85 -8.84
N ILE A 38 2.34 -5.93 -9.04
CA ILE A 38 2.17 -6.84 -10.17
C ILE A 38 2.27 -8.29 -9.72
N GLY A 39 1.41 -9.14 -10.27
CA GLY A 39 1.50 -10.59 -10.12
C GLY A 39 0.39 -11.29 -10.89
N GLY A 40 0.73 -12.41 -11.53
CA GLY A 40 -0.22 -13.13 -12.40
C GLY A 40 -0.78 -12.24 -13.50
N ASP A 41 -2.10 -12.05 -13.49
CA ASP A 41 -2.81 -11.20 -14.45
C ASP A 41 -3.15 -9.81 -13.87
N ARG A 42 -2.67 -9.50 -12.67
CA ARG A 42 -3.02 -8.28 -11.95
C ARG A 42 -1.87 -7.27 -11.99
N LEU A 43 -2.18 -6.06 -12.46
CA LEU A 43 -1.36 -4.86 -12.34
C LEU A 43 -2.17 -3.78 -11.62
N ALA A 44 -1.62 -3.19 -10.58
CA ALA A 44 -2.32 -2.24 -9.72
C ALA A 44 -1.42 -1.04 -9.37
N ILE A 45 -2.03 0.15 -9.35
CA ILE A 45 -1.47 1.33 -8.70
C ILE A 45 -2.08 1.42 -7.30
N TRP A 46 -1.23 1.57 -6.30
CA TRP A 46 -1.62 1.79 -4.92
C TRP A 46 -1.57 3.28 -4.60
N SER A 47 -2.56 3.77 -3.87
CA SER A 47 -2.50 5.10 -3.28
C SER A 47 -1.36 5.17 -2.27
N HIS A 48 -0.77 6.35 -2.14
CA HIS A 48 0.10 6.66 -1.02
C HIS A 48 -0.70 6.69 0.28
N PRO A 49 -0.06 6.39 1.43
CA PRO A 49 -0.69 6.63 2.71
C PRO A 49 -0.88 8.13 2.92
N ASP A 50 -2.11 8.53 3.22
CA ASP A 50 -2.44 9.87 3.68
C ASP A 50 -2.53 9.90 5.21
N GLU A 51 -2.34 11.08 5.81
CA GLU A 51 -2.49 11.26 7.25
C GLU A 51 -3.96 11.05 7.66
N ALA A 52 -4.26 9.89 8.25
CA ALA A 52 -5.63 9.55 8.63
C ALA A 52 -6.18 10.49 9.72
N THR A 53 -5.33 10.96 10.64
CA THR A 53 -5.65 11.91 11.71
C THR A 53 -4.38 12.45 12.35
N MET A 54 -4.42 13.70 12.84
CA MET A 54 -3.29 14.35 13.52
C MET A 54 -3.75 15.12 14.75
N ARG A 55 -2.87 15.17 15.76
CA ARG A 55 -2.98 16.07 16.90
C ARG A 55 -1.61 16.70 17.22
N LEU A 56 -1.63 17.99 17.49
CA LEU A 56 -0.46 18.74 17.95
C LEU A 56 -0.48 18.83 19.48
N GLN A 57 0.68 18.60 20.09
CA GLN A 57 0.92 18.83 21.51
C GLN A 57 2.15 19.72 21.69
N PRO A 58 1.97 21.01 21.99
CA PRO A 58 3.08 21.91 22.28
C PRO A 58 3.95 21.35 23.42
N GLY A 59 5.27 21.34 23.22
CA GLY A 59 6.22 20.76 24.17
C GLY A 59 6.38 19.23 24.07
N GLY A 60 5.69 18.57 23.13
CA GLY A 60 5.79 17.14 22.89
C GLY A 60 4.82 16.32 23.74
N TRP A 61 4.63 15.07 23.31
CA TRP A 61 3.74 14.11 23.95
C TRP A 61 4.48 13.31 25.03
N SER A 62 3.90 13.20 26.22
CA SER A 62 4.29 12.17 27.19
C SER A 62 3.51 10.87 26.94
N GLU A 63 4.06 9.75 27.39
CA GLU A 63 3.38 8.44 27.30
C GLU A 63 1.98 8.48 27.93
N ALA A 64 1.85 9.07 29.13
CA ALA A 64 0.57 9.18 29.82
C ALA A 64 -0.46 10.01 29.03
N GLN A 65 -0.02 11.07 28.34
CA GLN A 65 -0.89 11.89 27.50
C GLN A 65 -1.38 11.15 26.25
N ILE A 66 -0.50 10.35 25.63
CA ILE A 66 -0.84 9.50 24.47
C ILE A 66 -1.85 8.45 24.91
N ARG A 67 -1.54 7.70 25.98
CA ARG A 67 -2.42 6.64 26.51
C ARG A 67 -3.82 7.17 26.81
N ALA A 68 -3.92 8.34 27.46
CA ALA A 68 -5.20 8.94 27.82
C ALA A 68 -6.05 9.37 26.61
N ARG A 69 -5.43 9.67 25.46
CA ARG A 69 -6.10 10.17 24.25
C ARG A 69 -6.16 9.18 23.11
N TRP A 70 -5.50 8.03 23.24
CA TRP A 70 -5.34 7.07 22.14
C TRP A 70 -6.68 6.63 21.57
N GLU A 71 -7.61 6.22 22.42
CA GLU A 71 -8.96 5.79 22.02
C GLU A 71 -9.74 6.88 21.27
N GLU A 72 -9.62 8.14 21.66
CA GLU A 72 -10.24 9.26 20.94
C GLU A 72 -9.53 9.52 19.61
N PHE A 73 -8.20 9.45 19.60
CA PHE A 73 -7.37 9.75 18.45
C PHE A 73 -7.44 8.69 17.35
N ALA A 74 -7.47 7.40 17.72
CA ALA A 74 -7.22 6.30 16.80
C ALA A 74 -8.49 5.55 16.35
N ARG A 75 -9.57 5.54 17.14
CA ARG A 75 -10.72 4.63 16.98
C ARG A 75 -11.21 4.47 15.54
N ASP A 76 -11.50 5.59 14.87
CA ASP A 76 -12.09 5.57 13.52
C ASP A 76 -11.05 5.75 12.40
N HIS A 77 -9.75 5.74 12.76
CA HIS A 77 -8.65 6.08 11.86
C HIS A 77 -7.62 4.94 11.68
N ILE A 78 -7.67 3.89 12.49
CA ILE A 78 -6.83 2.70 12.28
C ILE A 78 -7.33 1.93 11.06
N GLN A 79 -6.44 1.77 10.08
CA GLN A 79 -6.73 1.08 8.83
C GLN A 79 -6.11 -0.32 8.82
N SER A 80 -6.79 -1.28 8.21
CA SER A 80 -6.24 -2.61 7.95
C SER A 80 -5.18 -2.57 6.84
N VAL A 81 -4.31 -3.58 6.81
CA VAL A 81 -3.28 -3.73 5.77
C VAL A 81 -3.60 -4.90 4.85
N GLY A 82 -3.07 -4.84 3.63
CA GLY A 82 -3.13 -5.95 2.67
C GLY A 82 -4.41 -5.99 1.84
N LEU A 83 -4.57 -7.10 1.11
CA LEU A 83 -5.73 -7.36 0.27
C LEU A 83 -6.56 -8.46 0.91
N GLU A 84 -7.86 -8.26 1.00
CA GLU A 84 -8.78 -9.36 1.21
C GLU A 84 -8.84 -10.19 -0.07
N LEU A 85 -8.25 -11.38 -0.03
CA LEU A 85 -8.33 -12.33 -1.13
C LEU A 85 -9.57 -13.18 -0.94
N PRO A 86 -10.54 -13.17 -1.88
CA PRO A 86 -11.63 -14.13 -1.88
C PRO A 86 -11.07 -15.47 -2.37
N LEU A 87 -10.47 -16.25 -1.46
CA LEU A 87 -9.94 -17.59 -1.72
C LEU A 87 -11.04 -18.66 -1.71
#